data_AF-A0A2V1DYI6-F1
#
_entry.id   AF-A0A2V1DYI6-F1
#
_cell.length_a   1.000
_cell.length_b   1.000
_cell.length_c   1.000
_cell.angle_alpha   90.00
_cell.angle_beta   90.00
_cell.angle_gamma   90.00
#
_symmetry.space_group_name_H-M   'P 1'
#
loop_
_entity.id
_entity.type
_entity.pdbx_description
1 polymer ?
#
loop_
_entity_poly.entity_id
_entity_poly.type
_entity_poly.pdbx_seq_one_letter_code
_entity_poly.pdbx_strand_id
1 'polypeptide(L)'
;MLLNWMVYTTGLPQGPLQEQYSQGRPAIAAAHAEPHIQYLPKYGHLLCAPCRTALPLPRLHTHLLLRHHIREPRRSAIVARYEGLPVSQSDDDIRPLPDGSPLLEFLAPPAQGFACQCSFKTISCDGYRKHLKKVHNESWTSAKRKVAECFLQKWAPPKSSFPYQYWRVDATSIGPAGQAEKCGDLQQQNGRDVTGTPEVTGDPELDAVLKMEAEEEARLACIGQKEMTIAEELEHDENTDWLRGCGWPRWFAYKPLHLIALTARIPSPRSEDYCLGSWNCVEWREFVRYS
;
A
#
# COMPACT_ATOMS: atom_id res chain seq x y z
N MET A 1 -72.27 63.61 -15.53
CA MET A 1 -71.67 63.13 -16.80
C MET A 1 -71.71 61.62 -16.77
N LEU A 2 -72.65 61.05 -17.55
CA LEU A 2 -72.40 60.18 -18.71
C LEU A 2 -72.16 58.72 -18.26
N LEU A 3 -73.20 57.89 -18.31
CA LEU A 3 -73.53 56.95 -19.42
C LEU A 3 -72.55 55.76 -19.43
N ASN A 4 -72.87 54.50 -19.71
CA ASN A 4 -74.06 53.74 -20.10
C ASN A 4 -73.50 52.35 -20.52
N TRP A 5 -74.39 51.42 -20.89
CA TRP A 5 -74.16 50.23 -21.73
C TRP A 5 -73.85 48.87 -21.07
N MET A 6 -74.92 48.06 -21.03
CA MET A 6 -74.88 46.64 -21.38
C MET A 6 -74.41 46.47 -22.84
N VAL A 7 -73.58 45.46 -23.09
CA VAL A 7 -73.48 44.80 -24.40
C VAL A 7 -73.41 43.30 -24.19
N TYR A 8 -74.42 42.61 -24.72
CA TYR A 8 -74.41 41.19 -25.02
C TYR A 8 -73.51 40.92 -26.23
N THR A 9 -72.63 39.94 -26.15
CA THR A 9 -72.09 39.26 -27.33
C THR A 9 -72.12 37.75 -27.13
N THR A 10 -73.04 37.12 -27.86
CA THR A 10 -73.03 35.71 -28.23
C THR A 10 -71.87 35.42 -29.17
N GLY A 11 -71.10 34.37 -28.90
CA GLY A 11 -70.07 33.85 -29.80
C GLY A 11 -69.58 32.46 -29.39
N LEU A 12 -70.31 31.41 -29.79
CA LEU A 12 -69.75 30.09 -30.13
C LEU A 12 -69.01 30.24 -31.48
N PRO A 13 -67.90 29.52 -31.78
CA PRO A 13 -67.90 28.05 -31.80
C PRO A 13 -66.55 27.31 -31.53
N GLN A 14 -66.67 25.99 -31.38
CA GLN A 14 -65.77 24.91 -31.85
C GLN A 14 -64.30 24.83 -31.38
N GLY A 15 -64.05 23.77 -30.57
CA GLY A 15 -62.85 22.92 -30.63
C GLY A 15 -61.64 23.36 -29.80
N PRO A 16 -61.18 22.52 -28.86
CA PRO A 16 -59.95 21.76 -29.13
C PRO A 16 -60.13 20.27 -28.77
N LEU A 17 -59.77 19.35 -29.67
CA LEU A 17 -58.45 18.71 -29.71
C LEU A 17 -58.10 18.00 -28.40
N GLN A 18 -58.44 16.72 -28.39
CA GLN A 18 -57.49 15.61 -28.19
C GLN A 18 -56.78 15.60 -26.84
N GLU A 19 -57.28 14.73 -25.96
CA GLU A 19 -56.58 14.17 -24.80
C GLU A 19 -55.21 13.62 -25.22
N GLN A 20 -54.18 14.47 -25.10
CA GLN A 20 -52.81 14.01 -25.02
C GLN A 20 -52.54 13.69 -23.56
N TYR A 21 -52.61 12.39 -23.26
CA TYR A 21 -52.09 11.79 -22.05
C TYR A 21 -50.65 12.27 -21.84
N SER A 22 -50.55 13.18 -20.90
CA SER A 22 -49.31 13.67 -20.35
C SER A 22 -48.76 12.61 -19.40
N GLN A 23 -47.46 12.36 -19.58
CA GLN A 23 -46.52 12.14 -18.48
C GLN A 23 -46.70 10.83 -17.69
N GLY A 24 -46.12 9.79 -18.26
CA GLY A 24 -45.60 8.64 -17.51
C GLY A 24 -44.29 8.19 -18.12
N ARG A 25 -43.28 9.08 -18.17
CA ARG A 25 -41.90 8.69 -18.47
C ARG A 25 -41.31 8.22 -17.14
N PRO A 26 -41.16 6.91 -16.86
CA PRO A 26 -40.36 6.51 -15.72
C PRO A 26 -38.92 6.89 -16.04
N ALA A 27 -38.46 8.00 -15.47
CA ALA A 27 -37.06 8.31 -15.33
C ALA A 27 -36.45 7.31 -14.35
N ILE A 28 -36.31 6.06 -14.77
CA ILE A 28 -35.28 5.18 -14.21
C ILE A 28 -34.02 5.61 -14.96
N ALA A 29 -33.45 6.72 -14.50
CA ALA A 29 -32.08 7.06 -14.84
C ALA A 29 -31.24 5.86 -14.39
N ALA A 30 -30.75 5.09 -15.36
CA ALA A 30 -29.77 4.06 -15.14
C ALA A 30 -28.66 4.66 -14.29
N ALA A 31 -28.55 4.17 -13.06
CA ALA A 31 -27.48 4.51 -12.15
C ALA A 31 -26.18 4.27 -12.91
N HIS A 32 -25.47 5.35 -13.26
CA HIS A 32 -24.07 5.27 -13.64
C HIS A 32 -23.33 4.74 -12.41
N ALA A 33 -23.24 3.41 -12.31
CA ALA A 33 -22.40 2.73 -11.34
C ALA A 33 -20.99 3.32 -11.52
N GLU A 34 -20.49 4.04 -10.52
CA GLU A 34 -19.10 4.49 -10.56
C GLU A 34 -18.25 3.23 -10.54
N PRO A 35 -17.47 2.94 -11.60
CA PRO A 35 -16.82 1.64 -11.73
C PRO A 35 -15.73 1.41 -10.67
N HIS A 36 -15.37 2.44 -9.92
CA HIS A 36 -14.28 2.41 -8.97
C HIS A 36 -14.72 2.08 -7.54
N ILE A 37 -15.88 2.59 -7.10
CA ILE A 37 -16.28 2.54 -5.68
C ILE A 37 -17.63 1.86 -5.55
N GLN A 38 -17.68 0.88 -4.66
CA GLN A 38 -18.89 0.14 -4.31
C GLN A 38 -19.18 0.35 -2.82
N TYR A 39 -20.42 0.68 -2.48
CA TYR A 39 -20.86 0.67 -1.10
C TYR A 39 -21.27 -0.74 -0.69
N LEU A 40 -20.83 -1.18 0.49
CA LEU A 40 -21.16 -2.47 1.08
C LEU A 40 -22.07 -2.26 2.32
N PRO A 41 -23.41 -2.21 2.16
CA PRO A 41 -24.33 -1.86 3.25
C PRO A 41 -24.24 -2.78 4.46
N LYS A 42 -24.00 -4.08 4.22
CA LYS A 42 -23.87 -5.08 5.29
C LYS A 42 -22.73 -4.77 6.27
N TYR A 43 -21.67 -4.14 5.79
CA TYR A 43 -20.48 -3.83 6.58
C TYR A 43 -20.35 -2.34 6.89
N GLY A 44 -21.14 -1.48 6.24
CA GLY A 44 -21.00 -0.03 6.34
C GLY A 44 -19.68 0.48 5.74
N HIS A 45 -19.12 -0.20 4.74
CA HIS A 45 -17.80 0.12 4.18
C HIS A 45 -17.88 0.56 2.72
N LEU A 46 -16.94 1.41 2.31
CA LEU A 46 -16.70 1.72 0.90
C LEU A 46 -15.56 0.85 0.39
N LEU A 47 -15.82 0.08 -0.66
CA LEU A 47 -14.85 -0.76 -1.34
C LEU A 47 -14.35 -0.06 -2.60
N CYS A 48 -13.04 0.08 -2.74
CA CYS A 48 -12.44 0.35 -4.03
C CYS A 48 -12.29 -0.96 -4.81
N ALA A 49 -13.08 -1.15 -5.87
CA ALA A 49 -13.08 -2.39 -6.64
C ALA A 49 -11.72 -2.66 -7.34
N PRO A 50 -11.06 -1.68 -7.99
CA PRO A 50 -9.74 -1.90 -8.58
C PRO A 50 -8.64 -2.21 -7.55
N CYS A 51 -8.66 -1.57 -6.38
CA CYS A 51 -7.66 -1.82 -5.34
C CYS A 51 -8.00 -3.03 -4.45
N ARG A 52 -9.25 -3.49 -4.47
CA ARG A 52 -9.80 -4.54 -3.58
C ARG A 52 -9.58 -4.23 -2.10
N THR A 53 -9.76 -2.97 -1.71
CA THR A 53 -9.56 -2.48 -0.35
C THR A 53 -10.73 -1.64 0.12
N ALA A 54 -11.15 -1.84 1.38
CA ALA A 54 -12.11 -0.98 2.03
C ALA A 54 -11.45 0.30 2.58
N LEU A 55 -12.18 1.42 2.53
CA LEU A 55 -11.70 2.75 2.86
C LEU A 55 -12.77 3.48 3.70
N PRO A 56 -12.38 4.33 4.66
CA PRO A 56 -13.31 5.26 5.29
C PRO A 56 -13.58 6.44 4.36
N LEU A 57 -14.76 7.05 4.48
CA LEU A 57 -15.22 8.14 3.62
C LEU A 57 -14.22 9.33 3.55
N PRO A 58 -13.63 9.83 4.67
CA PRO A 58 -12.68 10.94 4.60
C PRO A 58 -11.42 10.63 3.80
N ARG A 59 -11.02 9.36 3.67
CA ARG A 59 -9.85 8.94 2.89
C ARG A 59 -10.16 8.69 1.42
N LEU A 60 -11.44 8.66 1.04
CA LEU A 60 -11.86 8.38 -0.32
C LEU A 60 -11.28 9.41 -1.31
N HIS A 61 -11.33 10.70 -0.96
CA HIS A 61 -10.83 11.77 -1.81
C HIS A 61 -9.34 11.58 -2.14
N THR A 62 -8.50 11.42 -1.12
CA THR A 62 -7.06 11.20 -1.29
C THR A 62 -6.77 9.88 -2.02
N HIS A 63 -7.53 8.82 -1.75
CA HIS A 63 -7.37 7.53 -2.42
C HIS A 63 -7.63 7.64 -3.93
N LEU A 64 -8.73 8.28 -4.34
CA LEU A 64 -9.08 8.48 -5.74
C LEU A 64 -8.01 9.30 -6.49
N LEU A 65 -7.40 10.28 -5.83
CA LEU A 65 -6.30 11.06 -6.39
C LEU A 65 -5.01 10.23 -6.53
N LEU A 66 -4.58 9.56 -5.46
CA LEU A 66 -3.27 8.92 -5.44
C LEU A 66 -3.23 7.56 -6.15
N ARG A 67 -4.34 6.81 -6.14
CA ARG A 67 -4.39 5.43 -6.68
C ARG A 67 -5.06 5.33 -8.04
N HIS A 68 -5.93 6.29 -8.37
CA HIS A 68 -6.68 6.30 -9.63
C HIS A 68 -6.50 7.58 -10.44
N HIS A 69 -5.71 8.54 -9.95
CA HIS A 69 -5.46 9.82 -10.61
C HIS A 69 -6.74 10.58 -11.02
N ILE A 70 -7.85 10.38 -10.29
CA ILE A 70 -9.11 11.08 -10.56
C ILE A 70 -9.00 12.51 -10.03
N ARG A 71 -9.10 13.46 -10.96
CA ARG A 71 -9.02 14.91 -10.71
C ARG A 71 -10.40 15.49 -10.37
N GLU A 72 -10.39 16.73 -9.89
CA GLU A 72 -11.63 17.52 -9.78
C GLU A 72 -12.22 17.83 -11.18
N PRO A 73 -13.53 18.09 -11.29
CA PRO A 73 -14.57 18.07 -10.24
C PRO A 73 -15.15 16.67 -9.99
N ARG A 74 -14.77 15.69 -10.82
CA ARG A 74 -15.31 14.32 -10.79
C ARG A 74 -15.11 13.68 -9.42
N ARG A 75 -13.93 13.84 -8.82
CA ARG A 75 -13.64 13.29 -7.49
C ARG A 75 -14.61 13.80 -6.42
N SER A 76 -14.86 15.10 -6.35
CA SER A 76 -15.85 15.66 -5.40
C SER A 76 -17.25 15.12 -5.65
N ALA A 77 -17.66 15.01 -6.92
CA ALA A 77 -18.94 14.41 -7.27
C ALA A 77 -19.07 12.94 -6.85
N ILE A 78 -17.97 12.18 -6.83
CA ILE A 78 -17.97 10.79 -6.33
C ILE A 78 -18.12 10.79 -4.81
N VAL A 79 -17.36 11.61 -4.08
CA VAL A 79 -17.41 11.68 -2.60
C VAL A 79 -18.80 12.10 -2.12
N ALA A 80 -19.39 13.12 -2.74
CA ALA A 80 -20.70 13.65 -2.37
C ALA A 80 -21.84 12.60 -2.44
N ARG A 81 -21.71 11.57 -3.29
CA ARG A 81 -22.70 10.47 -3.35
C ARG A 81 -22.76 9.63 -2.08
N TYR A 82 -21.68 9.62 -1.29
CA TYR A 82 -21.54 8.77 -0.11
C TYR A 82 -21.66 9.53 1.22
N GLU A 83 -21.74 10.87 1.20
CA GLU A 83 -21.81 11.70 2.42
C GLU A 83 -23.07 11.48 3.27
N GLY A 84 -24.18 11.06 2.66
CA GLY A 84 -25.43 10.76 3.36
C GLY A 84 -25.63 9.30 3.78
N LEU A 85 -24.67 8.42 3.47
CA LEU A 85 -24.79 6.98 3.77
C LEU A 85 -24.14 6.64 5.11
N PRO A 86 -24.60 5.58 5.81
CA PRO A 86 -23.99 5.11 7.04
C PRO A 86 -22.69 4.35 6.74
N VAL A 87 -21.68 5.07 6.26
CA VAL A 87 -20.36 4.56 5.90
C VAL A 87 -19.33 4.85 7.00
N SER A 88 -18.32 3.99 7.11
CA SER A 88 -17.18 4.17 8.02
C SER A 88 -16.52 5.53 7.84
N GLN A 89 -16.31 6.22 8.96
CA GLN A 89 -15.72 7.56 8.99
C GLN A 89 -14.24 7.52 9.40
N SER A 90 -13.83 6.50 10.14
CA SER A 90 -12.46 6.30 10.60
C SER A 90 -11.92 4.93 10.19
N ASP A 91 -10.60 4.76 10.24
CA ASP A 91 -9.98 3.46 10.05
C ASP A 91 -10.31 2.47 11.20
N ASP A 92 -10.69 2.98 12.38
CA ASP A 92 -11.07 2.17 13.54
C ASP A 92 -12.48 1.57 13.41
N ASP A 93 -13.30 2.13 12.52
CA ASP A 93 -14.62 1.61 12.16
C ASP A 93 -14.47 0.37 11.25
N ILE A 94 -13.35 0.23 10.55
CA ILE A 94 -13.06 -0.89 9.65
C ILE A 94 -12.36 -1.99 10.43
N ARG A 95 -13.16 -2.73 11.20
CA ARG A 95 -12.67 -3.81 12.05
C ARG A 95 -12.56 -5.13 11.26
N PRO A 96 -11.57 -5.98 11.57
CA PRO A 96 -11.51 -7.32 11.01
C PRO A 96 -12.80 -8.08 11.35
N LEU A 97 -13.20 -8.97 10.45
CA LEU A 97 -14.31 -9.87 10.73
C LEU A 97 -13.90 -10.91 11.80
N PRO A 98 -14.88 -11.60 12.42
CA PRO A 98 -14.58 -12.75 13.28
C PRO A 98 -13.80 -13.84 12.53
N ASP A 99 -12.95 -14.56 13.23
CA ASP A 99 -12.24 -15.72 12.65
C ASP A 99 -13.23 -16.81 12.24
N GLY A 100 -12.98 -17.45 11.10
CA GLY A 100 -13.93 -18.41 10.48
C GLY A 100 -15.02 -17.72 9.65
N SER A 101 -14.90 -16.41 9.40
CA SER A 101 -15.77 -15.73 8.45
C SER A 101 -15.53 -16.25 7.03
N PRO A 102 -16.57 -16.29 6.19
CA PRO A 102 -16.43 -16.74 4.81
C PRO A 102 -15.49 -15.83 4.03
N LEU A 103 -14.90 -16.40 2.98
CA LEU A 103 -14.07 -15.67 2.03
C LEU A 103 -14.88 -14.54 1.36
N LEU A 104 -14.33 -13.33 1.38
CA LEU A 104 -14.89 -12.21 0.61
C LEU A 104 -14.14 -12.08 -0.73
N GLU A 105 -14.75 -12.56 -1.81
CA GLU A 105 -14.13 -12.63 -3.15
C GLU A 105 -13.79 -11.25 -3.75
N PHE A 106 -14.53 -10.22 -3.35
CA PHE A 106 -14.32 -8.84 -3.81
C PHE A 106 -13.12 -8.15 -3.13
N LEU A 107 -12.50 -8.77 -2.13
CA LEU A 107 -11.29 -8.29 -1.47
C LEU A 107 -10.03 -8.91 -2.10
N ALA A 108 -8.86 -8.45 -1.64
CA ALA A 108 -7.61 -9.10 -1.95
C ALA A 108 -7.67 -10.60 -1.57
N PRO A 109 -7.05 -11.49 -2.36
CA PRO A 109 -6.96 -12.90 -2.02
C PRO A 109 -6.37 -13.10 -0.61
N PRO A 110 -6.82 -14.12 0.14
CA PRO A 110 -6.23 -14.45 1.42
C PRO A 110 -4.74 -14.74 1.28
N ALA A 111 -3.94 -14.19 2.18
CA ALA A 111 -2.52 -14.48 2.25
C ALA A 111 -2.27 -15.63 3.23
N GLN A 112 -1.32 -16.51 2.92
CA GLN A 112 -0.83 -17.46 3.91
C GLN A 112 -0.14 -16.70 5.04
N GLY A 113 -0.42 -17.10 6.27
CA GLY A 113 0.15 -16.46 7.44
C GLY A 113 0.03 -17.31 8.70
N PHE A 114 0.19 -16.64 9.82
CA PHE A 114 0.29 -17.24 11.14
C PHE A 114 -0.70 -16.55 12.07
N ALA A 115 -1.42 -17.36 12.84
CA ALA A 115 -2.28 -16.85 13.89
C ALA A 115 -1.94 -17.52 15.21
N CYS A 116 -1.79 -16.72 16.24
CA CYS A 116 -1.52 -17.21 17.58
C CYS A 116 -2.82 -17.68 18.24
N GLN A 117 -2.72 -18.39 19.36
CA GLN A 117 -3.86 -18.66 20.23
C GLN A 117 -4.36 -17.38 20.94
N CYS A 118 -3.49 -16.37 21.11
CA CYS A 118 -3.94 -15.02 21.42
C CYS A 118 -4.48 -14.32 20.15
N SER A 119 -4.98 -13.09 20.28
CA SER A 119 -5.54 -12.34 19.15
C SER A 119 -4.52 -11.88 18.08
N PHE A 120 -3.24 -12.25 18.21
CA PHE A 120 -2.18 -11.85 17.28
C PHE A 120 -2.18 -12.65 15.97
N LYS A 121 -2.12 -11.93 14.85
CA LYS A 121 -2.13 -12.48 13.49
C LYS A 121 -1.13 -11.73 12.62
N THR A 122 -0.43 -12.43 11.75
CA THR A 122 0.54 -11.81 10.83
C THR A 122 0.82 -12.70 9.64
N ILE A 123 1.20 -12.09 8.51
CA ILE A 123 1.74 -12.80 7.35
C ILE A 123 3.27 -12.99 7.43
N SER A 124 3.93 -12.30 8.37
CA SER A 124 5.38 -12.35 8.52
C SER A 124 5.81 -13.42 9.53
N CYS A 125 6.63 -14.36 9.08
CA CYS A 125 7.25 -15.38 9.94
C CYS A 125 8.06 -14.75 11.07
N ASP A 126 8.91 -13.77 10.77
CA ASP A 126 9.72 -13.09 11.79
C ASP A 126 8.87 -12.26 12.75
N GLY A 127 7.82 -11.61 12.26
CA GLY A 127 6.85 -10.92 13.11
C GLY A 127 6.20 -11.88 14.11
N TYR A 128 5.86 -13.09 13.66
CA TYR A 128 5.31 -14.13 14.51
C TYR A 128 6.32 -14.68 15.52
N ARG A 129 7.56 -14.95 15.09
CA ARG A 129 8.66 -15.37 15.98
C ARG A 129 8.92 -14.36 17.09
N LYS A 130 8.99 -13.07 16.75
CA LYS A 130 9.14 -11.97 17.70
C LYS A 130 7.98 -11.94 18.70
N HIS A 131 6.76 -12.13 18.21
CA HIS A 131 5.57 -12.19 19.06
C HIS A 131 5.63 -13.36 20.05
N LEU A 132 5.94 -14.59 19.60
CA LEU A 132 6.06 -15.76 20.46
C LEU A 132 7.08 -15.56 21.58
N LYS A 133 8.26 -15.04 21.23
CA LYS A 133 9.31 -14.76 22.22
C LYS A 133 8.89 -13.69 23.22
N LYS A 134 8.22 -12.62 22.75
CA LYS A 134 7.84 -11.48 23.60
C LYS A 134 6.64 -11.74 24.50
N VAL A 135 5.61 -12.40 23.98
CA VAL A 135 4.30 -12.56 24.66
C VAL A 135 4.19 -13.90 25.35
N HIS A 136 4.73 -14.96 24.75
CA HIS A 136 4.61 -16.33 25.26
C HIS A 136 5.92 -16.87 25.84
N ASN A 137 7.05 -16.18 25.67
CA ASN A 137 8.39 -16.66 26.02
C ASN A 137 8.73 -18.03 25.40
N GLU A 138 8.13 -18.35 24.25
CA GLU A 138 8.33 -19.61 23.55
C GLU A 138 9.32 -19.43 22.39
N SER A 139 10.14 -20.46 22.15
CA SER A 139 11.00 -20.52 20.97
C SER A 139 10.21 -20.96 19.73
N TRP A 140 10.60 -20.47 18.56
CA TRP A 140 10.00 -20.86 17.28
C TRP A 140 10.00 -22.37 17.06
N THR A 141 11.08 -23.08 17.44
CA THR A 141 11.20 -24.53 17.29
C THR A 141 10.17 -25.31 18.11
N SER A 142 9.87 -24.84 19.32
CA SER A 142 8.84 -25.43 20.19
C SER A 142 7.44 -25.10 19.68
N ALA A 143 7.25 -23.87 19.20
CA ALA A 143 5.98 -23.38 18.70
C ALA A 143 5.64 -23.93 17.32
N LYS A 144 6.61 -24.29 16.45
CA LYS A 144 6.37 -24.78 15.06
C LYS A 144 5.39 -25.95 15.00
N ARG A 145 5.40 -26.82 16.00
CA ARG A 145 4.44 -27.94 16.12
C ARG A 145 3.02 -27.51 16.50
N LYS A 146 2.86 -26.29 17.03
CA LYS A 146 1.61 -25.62 17.42
C LYS A 146 1.26 -24.43 16.52
N VAL A 147 2.04 -24.16 15.46
CA VAL A 147 1.81 -23.02 14.57
C VAL A 147 0.51 -23.27 13.83
N ALA A 148 -0.48 -22.41 14.06
CA ALA A 148 -1.68 -22.37 13.24
C ALA A 148 -1.35 -21.57 11.97
N GLU A 149 -0.66 -22.23 11.04
CA GLU A 149 -0.63 -21.78 9.65
C GLU A 149 -2.07 -21.68 9.18
N CYS A 150 -2.43 -20.50 8.68
CA CYS A 150 -3.80 -20.23 8.26
C CYS A 150 -3.80 -19.22 7.12
N PHE A 151 -4.95 -19.09 6.49
CA PHE A 151 -5.19 -18.07 5.49
C PHE A 151 -5.82 -16.84 6.16
N LEU A 152 -5.20 -15.69 5.92
CA LEU A 152 -5.58 -14.43 6.52
C LEU A 152 -6.10 -13.49 5.44
N GLN A 153 -7.29 -12.93 5.64
CA GLN A 153 -7.85 -11.87 4.81
C GLN A 153 -7.95 -10.57 5.61
N LYS A 154 -7.97 -9.44 4.91
CA LYS A 154 -8.00 -8.09 5.49
C LYS A 154 -8.85 -7.17 4.63
N TRP A 155 -9.41 -6.14 5.27
CA TRP A 155 -10.14 -5.08 4.59
C TRP A 155 -9.23 -4.11 3.84
N ALA A 156 -8.09 -3.76 4.44
CA ALA A 156 -7.16 -2.77 3.94
C ALA A 156 -5.72 -3.18 4.27
N PRO A 157 -4.70 -2.64 3.56
CA PRO A 157 -3.32 -2.87 3.94
C PRO A 157 -3.05 -2.38 5.37
N PRO A 158 -2.30 -3.15 6.18
CA PRO A 158 -2.05 -2.81 7.56
C PRO A 158 -1.32 -1.47 7.63
N LYS A 159 -1.82 -0.57 8.48
CA LYS A 159 -0.99 0.54 8.96
C LYS A 159 0.08 -0.04 9.87
N SER A 160 1.28 0.53 9.83
CA SER A 160 2.43 0.10 10.65
C SER A 160 2.12 0.00 12.15
N SER A 161 1.11 0.73 12.65
CA SER A 161 0.71 0.77 14.05
C SER A 161 -0.34 -0.26 14.48
N PHE A 162 -1.02 -0.96 13.57
CA PHE A 162 -2.15 -1.85 13.91
C PHE A 162 -1.96 -3.29 13.40
N PRO A 163 -1.40 -4.19 14.23
CA PRO A 163 -1.10 -5.56 13.81
C PRO A 163 -2.32 -6.47 13.70
N TYR A 164 -3.53 -6.03 14.06
CA TYR A 164 -4.71 -6.90 14.20
C TYR A 164 -5.74 -6.79 13.07
N GLN A 165 -5.38 -6.28 11.88
CA GLN A 165 -6.35 -6.07 10.79
C GLN A 165 -6.73 -7.33 9.99
N TYR A 166 -6.31 -8.50 10.45
CA TYR A 166 -6.52 -9.77 9.78
C TYR A 166 -7.58 -10.63 10.49
N TRP A 167 -8.32 -11.41 9.72
CA TRP A 167 -9.15 -12.50 10.22
C TRP A 167 -8.81 -13.80 9.48
N ARG A 168 -9.03 -14.92 10.15
CA ARG A 168 -8.84 -16.26 9.57
C ARG A 168 -9.99 -16.58 8.63
N VAL A 169 -9.65 -17.07 7.44
CA VAL A 169 -10.59 -17.60 6.45
C VAL A 169 -10.49 -19.12 6.43
N ASP A 170 -11.64 -19.78 6.31
CA ASP A 170 -11.69 -21.24 6.24
C ASP A 170 -11.06 -21.76 4.95
N ALA A 171 -10.05 -22.62 5.09
CA ALA A 171 -9.25 -23.17 4.00
C ALA A 171 -10.08 -24.00 3.00
N THR A 172 -11.20 -24.57 3.43
CA THR A 172 -12.17 -25.27 2.56
C THR A 172 -12.83 -24.39 1.52
N SER A 173 -12.78 -23.07 1.71
CA SER A 173 -13.35 -22.07 0.80
C SER A 173 -12.36 -21.59 -0.27
N ILE A 174 -11.09 -22.01 -0.18
CA ILE A 174 -10.01 -21.51 -1.03
C ILE A 174 -9.81 -22.52 -2.16
N GLY A 175 -10.34 -22.19 -3.34
CA GLY A 175 -10.07 -22.95 -4.56
C GLY A 175 -8.57 -22.94 -4.92
N PRO A 176 -8.12 -23.83 -5.84
CA PRO A 176 -6.69 -24.03 -6.15
C PRO A 176 -5.95 -22.79 -6.68
N ALA A 177 -6.67 -21.74 -7.10
CA ALA A 177 -6.09 -20.49 -7.59
C ALA A 177 -5.54 -19.54 -6.49
N GLY A 178 -5.73 -19.85 -5.19
CA GLY A 178 -5.20 -19.07 -4.07
C GLY A 178 -3.80 -19.48 -3.59
N GLN A 179 -3.19 -20.49 -4.21
CA GLN A 179 -1.90 -21.05 -3.81
C GLN A 179 -0.75 -20.53 -4.68
N ALA A 180 -0.36 -19.27 -4.51
CA ALA A 180 0.88 -18.79 -5.09
C ALA A 180 1.45 -17.66 -4.23
N GLU A 181 2.17 -18.06 -3.19
CA GLU A 181 3.41 -17.43 -2.70
C GLU A 181 3.81 -18.19 -1.43
N LYS A 182 4.47 -19.34 -1.63
CA LYS A 182 5.25 -19.94 -0.54
C LYS A 182 6.28 -18.89 -0.12
N CYS A 183 6.27 -18.52 1.15
CA CYS A 183 7.42 -17.86 1.77
C CYS A 183 8.58 -18.85 1.68
N GLY A 184 9.44 -18.68 0.68
CA GLY A 184 10.60 -19.53 0.44
C GLY A 184 11.58 -19.38 1.60
N ASP A 185 11.69 -20.44 2.41
CA ASP A 185 12.84 -20.64 3.28
C ASP A 185 14.08 -20.75 2.38
N LEU A 186 14.92 -19.71 2.39
CA LEU A 186 16.30 -19.75 1.89
C LEU A 186 17.10 -20.67 2.83
N GLN A 187 17.01 -21.97 2.61
CA GLN A 187 17.95 -22.93 3.20
C GLN A 187 19.25 -22.88 2.40
N GLN A 188 20.25 -22.25 3.00
CA GLN A 188 21.65 -22.53 2.74
C GLN A 188 21.88 -24.05 2.84
N GLN A 189 22.20 -24.68 1.71
CA GLN A 189 22.91 -25.95 1.72
C GLN A 189 24.31 -25.72 1.16
N ASN A 190 25.28 -25.85 2.05
CA ASN A 190 26.69 -25.99 1.75
C ASN A 190 26.93 -27.24 0.91
N GLY A 191 27.77 -27.07 -0.11
CA GLY A 191 28.85 -28.00 -0.46
C GLY A 191 28.46 -29.42 -0.84
N ARG A 192 28.23 -29.64 -2.14
CA ARG A 192 28.72 -30.87 -2.77
C ARG A 192 29.14 -30.62 -4.21
N ASP A 193 30.42 -30.86 -4.41
CA ASP A 193 31.15 -30.95 -5.66
C ASP A 193 30.43 -31.93 -6.60
N VAL A 194 29.92 -31.43 -7.72
CA VAL A 194 29.51 -32.24 -8.87
C VAL A 194 30.02 -31.53 -10.11
N THR A 195 31.13 -32.04 -10.61
CA THR A 195 31.64 -31.80 -11.96
C THR A 195 30.54 -32.20 -12.96
N GLY A 196 29.86 -31.21 -13.51
CA GLY A 196 28.84 -31.37 -14.55
C GLY A 196 29.26 -30.56 -15.77
N THR A 197 29.70 -31.25 -16.80
CA THR A 197 29.86 -30.79 -18.19
C THR A 197 28.69 -29.90 -18.64
N PRO A 198 28.93 -28.81 -19.40
CA PRO A 198 27.85 -27.99 -19.93
C PRO A 198 27.14 -28.75 -21.04
N GLU A 199 25.95 -29.25 -20.74
CA GLU A 199 25.03 -29.77 -21.74
C GLU A 199 24.42 -28.56 -22.47
N VAL A 200 24.76 -28.42 -23.74
CA VAL A 200 24.20 -27.42 -24.66
C VAL A 200 22.71 -27.73 -24.81
N THR A 201 21.88 -27.08 -24.01
CA THR A 201 20.46 -26.95 -24.31
C THR A 201 20.38 -26.11 -25.58
N GLY A 202 20.16 -26.75 -26.72
CA GLY A 202 20.00 -26.13 -28.04
C GLY A 202 18.72 -25.31 -28.19
N ASP A 203 18.33 -24.61 -27.13
CA ASP A 203 17.23 -23.65 -27.14
C ASP A 203 17.78 -22.27 -27.49
N PRO A 204 17.53 -21.77 -28.72
CA PRO A 204 18.07 -20.49 -29.17
C PRO A 204 17.54 -19.29 -28.37
N GLU A 205 16.41 -19.44 -27.68
CA GLU A 205 15.86 -18.38 -26.83
C GLU A 205 16.65 -18.24 -25.52
N LEU A 206 17.04 -19.36 -24.92
CA LEU A 206 17.84 -19.37 -23.70
C LEU A 206 19.26 -18.85 -23.93
N ASP A 207 19.87 -19.19 -25.07
CA ASP A 207 21.19 -18.69 -25.47
C ASP A 207 21.18 -17.18 -25.75
N ALA A 208 20.09 -16.66 -26.34
CA ALA A 208 19.90 -15.23 -26.53
C ALA A 208 19.73 -14.47 -25.21
N VAL A 209 19.02 -15.04 -24.23
CA VAL A 209 18.86 -14.46 -22.89
C VAL A 209 20.20 -14.43 -22.16
N LEU A 210 20.94 -15.55 -22.14
CA LEU A 210 22.26 -15.64 -21.51
C LEU A 210 23.26 -14.65 -22.10
N LYS A 211 23.24 -14.46 -23.42
CA LYS A 211 24.08 -13.47 -24.10
C LYS A 211 23.72 -12.04 -23.70
N MET A 212 22.42 -11.72 -23.59
CA MET A 212 21.95 -10.40 -23.16
C MET A 212 22.33 -10.10 -21.70
N GLU A 213 22.24 -11.09 -20.82
CA GLU A 213 22.65 -10.97 -19.41
C GLU A 213 24.16 -10.71 -19.29
N ALA A 214 24.99 -11.43 -20.05
CA ALA A 214 26.43 -11.23 -20.06
C ALA A 214 26.84 -9.85 -20.60
N GLU A 215 26.12 -9.33 -21.60
CA GLU A 215 26.35 -7.99 -22.16
C GLU A 215 25.99 -6.88 -21.15
N GLU A 216 24.88 -6.99 -20.42
CA GLU A 216 24.50 -6.00 -19.39
C GLU A 216 25.45 -6.07 -18.18
N GLU A 217 25.88 -7.28 -17.77
CA GLU A 217 26.86 -7.44 -16.70
C GLU A 217 28.21 -6.77 -17.07
N ALA A 218 28.66 -6.92 -18.31
CA ALA A 218 29.85 -6.23 -18.81
C ALA A 218 29.68 -4.70 -18.87
N ARG A 219 28.49 -4.21 -19.25
CA ARG A 219 28.20 -2.76 -19.26
C ARG A 219 28.23 -2.17 -17.86
N LEU A 220 27.64 -2.86 -16.88
CA LEU A 220 27.64 -2.45 -15.47
C LEU A 220 29.05 -2.47 -14.87
N ALA A 221 29.87 -3.48 -15.19
CA ALA A 221 31.26 -3.54 -14.75
C ALA A 221 32.10 -2.36 -15.29
N CYS A 222 31.88 -1.97 -16.56
CA CYS A 222 32.54 -0.81 -17.16
C CYS A 222 32.12 0.51 -16.48
N ILE A 223 30.84 0.66 -16.11
CA ILE A 223 30.35 1.82 -15.37
C ILE A 223 30.97 1.87 -13.97
N GLY A 224 30.95 0.76 -13.23
CA GLY A 224 31.54 0.68 -11.89
C GLY A 224 33.04 1.00 -11.87
N GLN A 225 33.79 0.53 -12.87
CA GLN A 225 35.20 0.91 -13.03
C GLN A 225 35.37 2.40 -13.32
N LYS A 226 34.55 3.00 -14.20
CA LYS A 226 34.59 4.44 -14.49
C LYS A 226 34.22 5.29 -13.27
N GLU A 227 33.22 4.88 -12.49
CA GLU A 227 32.83 5.56 -11.25
C GLU A 227 33.94 5.47 -10.19
N MET A 228 34.60 4.32 -10.04
CA MET A 228 35.79 4.21 -9.19
C MET A 228 36.92 5.13 -9.66
N THR A 229 37.14 5.23 -10.98
CA THR A 229 38.19 6.09 -11.55
C THR A 229 37.89 7.58 -11.31
N ILE A 230 36.63 8.00 -11.48
CA ILE A 230 36.19 9.38 -11.21
C ILE A 230 36.29 9.72 -9.71
N ALA A 231 35.95 8.77 -8.84
CA ALA A 231 36.08 8.96 -7.40
C ALA A 231 37.54 9.07 -6.93
N GLU A 232 38.49 8.48 -7.68
CA GLU A 232 39.93 8.53 -7.40
C GLU A 232 40.60 9.77 -8.00
N GLU A 233 40.10 10.31 -9.11
CA GLU A 233 40.60 11.54 -9.77
C GLU A 233 40.08 12.84 -9.13
N LEU A 234 39.00 12.80 -8.34
CA LEU A 234 38.49 13.96 -7.63
C LEU A 234 39.25 14.18 -6.32
N GLU A 235 40.21 15.11 -6.35
CA GLU A 235 40.82 15.68 -5.15
C GLU A 235 39.70 16.22 -4.24
N HIS A 236 39.55 15.64 -3.05
CA HIS A 236 38.52 16.02 -2.08
C HIS A 236 38.84 17.42 -1.53
N ASP A 237 38.53 18.46 -2.29
CA ASP A 237 38.66 19.83 -1.82
C ASP A 237 37.45 20.15 -0.91
N GLU A 238 37.66 20.01 0.39
CA GLU A 238 36.72 20.39 1.44
C GLU A 238 36.43 21.90 1.47
N ASN A 239 37.04 22.68 0.57
CA ASN A 239 37.02 24.14 0.56
C ASN A 239 36.34 24.73 -0.69
N THR A 240 35.31 24.06 -1.22
CA THR A 240 34.48 24.64 -2.30
C THR A 240 33.64 25.82 -1.81
N ASP A 241 33.44 26.84 -2.65
CA ASP A 241 32.61 28.02 -2.33
C ASP A 241 31.17 27.66 -1.94
N TRP A 242 30.65 26.54 -2.46
CA TRP A 242 29.35 26.02 -2.10
C TRP A 242 29.27 25.57 -0.63
N LEU A 243 30.28 24.84 -0.14
CA LEU A 243 30.38 24.44 1.27
C LEU A 243 30.46 25.66 2.20
N ARG A 244 31.20 26.70 1.78
CA ARG A 244 31.27 27.97 2.51
C ARG A 244 29.93 28.71 2.52
N GLY A 245 29.27 28.81 1.36
CA GLY A 245 28.00 29.53 1.19
C GLY A 245 26.83 28.93 1.99
N CYS A 246 26.80 27.60 2.12
CA CYS A 246 25.78 26.91 2.92
C CYS A 246 26.10 26.88 4.43
N GLY A 247 27.24 27.42 4.86
CA GLY A 247 27.67 27.44 6.26
C GLY A 247 27.99 26.05 6.82
N TRP A 248 28.25 25.06 5.96
CA TRP A 248 28.48 23.66 6.33
C TRP A 248 29.51 23.49 7.46
N PRO A 249 30.69 24.15 7.41
CA PRO A 249 31.68 24.05 8.48
C PRO A 249 31.10 24.45 9.85
N ARG A 250 30.20 25.43 9.91
CA ARG A 250 29.54 25.86 11.16
C ARG A 250 28.54 24.83 11.66
N TRP A 251 27.77 24.21 10.77
CA TRP A 251 26.75 23.21 11.13
C TRP A 251 27.35 21.92 11.68
N PHE A 252 28.54 21.54 11.20
CA PHE A 252 29.18 20.26 11.54
C PHE A 252 30.42 20.39 12.44
N ALA A 253 30.80 21.59 12.88
CA ALA A 253 31.99 21.85 13.71
C ALA A 253 32.13 20.94 14.95
N TYR A 254 31.02 20.43 15.48
CA TYR A 254 30.98 19.57 16.68
C TYR A 254 30.25 18.25 16.44
N LYS A 255 30.09 17.83 15.18
CA LYS A 255 29.42 16.59 14.82
C LYS A 255 30.45 15.53 14.43
N PRO A 256 30.22 14.24 14.74
CA PRO A 256 31.13 13.17 14.35
C PRO A 256 31.01 12.90 12.85
N LEU A 257 31.74 13.68 12.04
CA LEU A 257 31.71 13.61 10.56
C LEU A 257 31.97 12.20 10.03
N HIS A 258 32.89 11.46 10.66
CA HIS A 258 33.20 10.07 10.29
C HIS A 258 31.98 9.15 10.39
N LEU A 259 31.08 9.33 11.37
CA LEU A 259 29.85 8.55 11.48
C LEU A 259 28.83 8.93 10.39
N ILE A 260 28.73 10.22 10.07
CA ILE A 260 27.86 10.70 9.00
C ILE A 260 28.32 10.14 7.65
N ALA A 261 29.64 10.17 7.38
CA ALA A 261 30.22 9.57 6.18
C ALA A 261 29.99 8.06 6.11
N LEU A 262 30.05 7.33 7.24
CA LEU A 262 29.74 5.90 7.28
C LEU A 262 28.27 5.61 6.89
N THR A 263 27.32 6.48 7.26
CA THR A 263 25.91 6.32 6.85
C THR A 263 25.66 6.54 5.35
N ALA A 264 26.59 7.19 4.63
CA ALA A 264 26.50 7.35 3.18
C ALA A 264 26.97 6.10 2.41
N ARG A 265 27.63 5.13 3.09
CA ARG A 265 28.06 3.89 2.44
C ARG A 265 26.87 2.96 2.25
N ILE A 266 26.76 2.39 1.04
CA ILE A 266 25.78 1.36 0.73
C ILE A 266 26.08 0.13 1.60
N PRO A 267 25.11 -0.40 2.36
CA PRO A 267 25.35 -1.55 3.22
C PRO A 267 25.76 -2.76 2.38
N SER A 268 26.95 -3.30 2.66
CA SER A 268 27.45 -4.50 2.01
C SER A 268 26.92 -5.75 2.72
N PRO A 269 26.46 -6.77 1.99
CA PRO A 269 25.94 -8.01 2.58
C PRO A 269 27.03 -8.89 3.24
N ARG A 270 28.30 -8.45 3.25
CA ARG A 270 29.44 -9.24 3.77
C ARG A 270 30.20 -8.61 4.94
N SER A 271 29.76 -7.49 5.52
CA SER A 271 30.43 -6.92 6.70
C SER A 271 29.58 -7.07 7.96
N GLU A 272 30.19 -7.63 9.00
CA GLU A 272 29.65 -7.78 10.34
C GLU A 272 29.12 -6.45 10.90
N ASP A 273 27.88 -6.51 11.42
CA ASP A 273 27.19 -5.60 12.32
C ASP A 273 27.78 -4.19 12.51
N TYR A 274 27.29 -3.22 11.72
CA TYR A 274 27.39 -1.81 12.10
C TYR A 274 26.41 -1.52 13.24
N CYS A 275 26.92 -1.53 14.48
CA CYS A 275 26.21 -1.00 15.63
C CYS A 275 25.98 0.51 15.44
N LEU A 276 24.78 0.88 14.98
CA LEU A 276 24.27 2.24 15.13
C LEU A 276 24.03 2.48 16.62
N GLY A 277 25.04 2.98 17.32
CA GLY A 277 24.98 3.31 18.74
C GLY A 277 23.81 4.24 19.07
N SER A 278 23.26 4.04 20.27
CA SER A 278 22.21 4.89 20.86
C SER A 278 22.61 6.36 20.87
N TRP A 279 21.83 7.22 20.21
CA TRP A 279 21.98 8.68 20.20
C TRP A 279 21.48 9.36 21.50
N ASN A 280 21.49 8.68 22.65
CA ASN A 280 21.00 9.21 23.91
C ASN A 280 21.98 8.95 25.06
N CYS A 281 23.07 9.73 25.12
CA CYS A 281 23.88 9.94 26.33
C CYS A 281 24.44 11.37 26.36
N VAL A 282 23.58 12.39 26.34
CA VAL A 282 23.92 13.73 26.87
C VAL A 282 22.69 14.25 27.63
N GLU A 283 22.79 14.33 28.96
CA GLU A 283 21.85 15.11 29.77
C GLU A 283 21.93 16.57 29.33
N TRP A 284 20.83 17.11 28.81
CA TRP A 284 20.67 18.55 28.60
C TRP A 284 20.39 19.22 29.95
N ARG A 285 21.43 19.38 30.77
CA ARG A 285 21.43 20.37 31.83
C ARG A 285 22.38 21.50 31.46
N GLU A 286 21.83 22.71 31.51
CA GLU A 286 22.51 24.00 31.46
C GLU A 286 22.96 24.51 30.08
N PHE A 287 21.98 25.04 29.33
CA PHE A 287 22.19 26.25 28.53
C PHE A 287 21.13 27.29 28.88
N VAL A 288 21.22 27.80 30.11
CA VAL A 288 20.69 29.11 30.49
C VAL A 288 21.81 29.81 31.26
N ARG A 289 22.08 31.07 30.89
CA ARG A 289 23.13 32.00 31.35
C ARG A 289 24.44 31.89 30.57
N TYR A 290 24.69 32.83 29.66
CA TYR A 290 25.16 34.16 29.99
C TYR A 290 24.88 35.13 28.83
N SER A 291 24.72 36.39 29.23
CA SER A 291 24.56 37.61 28.46
C SER A 291 25.65 37.85 27.42
#